data_AF-A0A963ZNB8-F1
#
_entry.id   AF-A0A963ZNB8-F1
#
_cell.length_a   1.000
_cell.length_b   1.000
_cell.length_c   1.000
_cell.angle_alpha   90.00
_cell.angle_beta   90.00
_cell.angle_gamma   90.00
#
_symmetry.space_group_name_H-M   'P 1'
#
loop_
_entity.id
_entity.type
_entity.pdbx_description
1 polymer ?
#
loop_
_entity_poly.entity_id
_entity_poly.type
_entity_poly.pdbx_seq_one_letter_code
_entity_poly.pdbx_strand_id
1 'polypeptide(L)'
;MVRFNIIISLILTSIIYSQTHPNNEIDSLLKSGINQIILQDYNTAEKTFTILEKKFPKLPLGNIYLAAVKIAKAVDYEEELPGDYVDSLLVIAENKSENLLENNNDNLWYNYYYSLIYGYKAYYNSIIGNIISAFADGVMSLRSYQKCLEIDKDFYESYIALGTYQYWKSAQSKSLLWIPFVSDNRSEGISNLEKAIKHTSYNKHLAAYSLVWIYIDYGESKKAIDLSLKMLEDYENSRYFKWGLARAYQDVNKAKAITTYYELLKSIESIPNQNQYNEIVLRHKIAMLYDEIGEYDKSLKLCNEILDFNIKSDKIKERLKVRINRTIELKENLLEKMNYSN
;
A
#
# COMPACT_ATOMS: atom_id res chain seq x y z
N MET A 1 -25.80 9.07 -56.20
CA MET A 1 -25.42 10.01 -55.12
C MET A 1 -25.96 9.43 -53.82
N VAL A 2 -25.23 8.50 -53.19
CA VAL A 2 -25.69 7.77 -52.00
C VAL A 2 -25.14 8.49 -50.77
N ARG A 3 -26.04 9.06 -49.97
CA ARG A 3 -25.71 9.73 -48.71
C ARG A 3 -25.39 8.66 -47.66
N PHE A 4 -24.14 8.60 -47.22
CA PHE A 4 -23.76 7.85 -46.02
C PHE A 4 -24.18 8.65 -44.78
N ASN A 5 -25.16 8.15 -44.05
CA ASN A 5 -25.49 8.65 -42.71
C ASN A 5 -24.43 8.08 -41.74
N ILE A 6 -23.54 8.94 -41.25
CA ILE A 6 -22.63 8.60 -40.16
C ILE A 6 -23.43 8.67 -38.86
N ILE A 7 -23.73 7.51 -38.27
CA ILE A 7 -24.26 7.43 -36.90
C ILE A 7 -23.08 7.62 -35.96
N ILE A 8 -22.94 8.82 -35.40
CA ILE A 8 -22.03 9.08 -34.28
C ILE A 8 -22.68 8.47 -33.03
N SER A 9 -22.22 7.28 -32.64
CA SER A 9 -22.55 6.73 -31.33
C SER A 9 -21.67 7.43 -30.30
N LEU A 10 -22.23 8.42 -29.62
CA LEU A 10 -21.68 8.99 -28.38
C LEU A 10 -21.83 7.93 -27.28
N ILE A 11 -20.86 7.01 -27.21
CA ILE A 11 -20.67 6.19 -26.01
C ILE A 11 -20.10 7.14 -24.95
N LEU A 12 -20.97 7.79 -24.17
CA LEU A 12 -20.58 8.29 -22.87
C LEU A 12 -20.16 7.05 -22.07
N THR A 13 -18.85 6.80 -21.98
CA THR A 13 -18.30 5.89 -20.99
C THR A 13 -18.48 6.58 -19.63
N SER A 14 -19.67 6.48 -19.05
CA SER A 14 -19.81 6.62 -17.62
C SER A 14 -18.81 5.66 -17.00
N ILE A 15 -18.00 6.13 -16.06
CA ILE A 15 -17.13 5.28 -15.26
C ILE A 15 -18.09 4.43 -14.42
N ILE A 16 -18.47 3.27 -14.94
CA ILE A 16 -19.28 2.30 -14.20
C ILE A 16 -18.34 1.74 -13.13
N TYR A 17 -18.58 2.15 -11.88
CA TYR A 17 -17.93 1.52 -10.74
C TYR A 17 -18.37 0.07 -10.69
N SER A 18 -17.44 -0.85 -10.93
CA SER A 18 -17.75 -2.28 -10.86
C SER A 18 -18.15 -2.68 -9.44
N GLN A 19 -17.60 -2.00 -8.43
CA GLN A 19 -18.02 -2.17 -7.03
C GLN A 19 -18.68 -0.90 -6.48
N THR A 20 -19.96 -1.02 -6.12
CA THR A 20 -20.74 0.04 -5.45
C THR A 20 -21.59 -0.58 -4.35
N HIS A 21 -21.47 -0.07 -3.14
CA HIS A 21 -22.26 -0.56 -2.01
C HIS A 21 -23.76 -0.23 -2.22
N PRO A 22 -24.71 -1.14 -1.97
CA PRO A 22 -26.14 -0.95 -2.27
C PRO A 22 -26.78 0.25 -1.55
N ASN A 23 -26.26 0.58 -0.36
CA ASN A 23 -26.59 1.82 0.32
C ASN A 23 -25.62 2.93 -0.13
N ASN A 24 -26.17 3.95 -0.80
CA ASN A 24 -25.41 5.08 -1.36
C ASN A 24 -24.66 5.91 -0.31
N GLU A 25 -25.18 6.05 0.90
CA GLU A 25 -24.51 6.81 1.95
C GLU A 25 -23.27 6.06 2.45
N ILE A 26 -23.38 4.73 2.61
CA ILE A 26 -22.23 3.87 2.91
C ILE A 26 -21.22 3.94 1.77
N ASP A 27 -21.65 3.79 0.52
CA ASP A 27 -20.76 3.86 -0.65
C ASP A 27 -19.97 5.17 -0.69
N SER A 28 -20.65 6.29 -0.49
CA SER A 28 -20.03 7.62 -0.48
C SER A 28 -19.01 7.77 0.67
N LEU A 29 -19.35 7.29 1.87
CA LEU A 29 -18.44 7.34 3.02
C LEU A 29 -17.22 6.45 2.81
N LEU A 30 -17.40 5.25 2.22
CA LEU A 30 -16.29 4.35 1.87
C LEU A 30 -15.35 4.99 0.85
N LYS A 31 -15.87 5.48 -0.29
CA LYS A 31 -15.08 6.13 -1.33
C LYS A 31 -14.31 7.34 -0.78
N SER A 32 -14.99 8.19 -0.01
CA SER A 32 -14.38 9.38 0.58
C SER A 32 -13.29 9.02 1.59
N GLY A 33 -13.58 8.11 2.52
CA GLY A 33 -12.65 7.73 3.58
C GLY A 33 -11.43 6.98 3.05
N ILE A 34 -11.62 6.09 2.08
CA ILE A 34 -10.50 5.41 1.40
C ILE A 34 -9.64 6.41 0.65
N ASN A 35 -10.25 7.35 -0.10
CA ASN A 35 -9.50 8.39 -0.78
C ASN A 35 -8.67 9.25 0.20
N GLN A 36 -9.22 9.58 1.36
CA GLN A 36 -8.51 10.29 2.42
C GLN A 36 -7.31 9.48 2.95
N ILE A 37 -7.43 8.16 3.10
CA ILE A 37 -6.28 7.29 3.43
C ILE A 37 -5.21 7.33 2.32
N ILE A 38 -5.62 7.21 1.05
CA ILE A 38 -4.70 7.24 -0.11
C ILE A 38 -3.98 8.58 -0.27
N LEU A 39 -4.56 9.66 0.24
CA LEU A 39 -3.96 11.00 0.27
C LEU A 39 -3.32 11.35 1.62
N GLN A 40 -3.26 10.39 2.54
CA GLN A 40 -2.67 10.52 3.88
C GLN A 40 -3.35 11.59 4.76
N ASP A 41 -4.61 11.94 4.48
CA ASP A 41 -5.45 12.75 5.37
C ASP A 41 -6.13 11.85 6.42
N TYR A 42 -5.30 11.28 7.29
CA TYR A 42 -5.75 10.31 8.30
C TYR A 42 -6.75 10.90 9.30
N ASN A 43 -6.64 12.19 9.60
CA ASN A 43 -7.56 12.86 10.53
C ASN A 43 -8.96 12.95 9.94
N THR A 44 -9.08 13.30 8.66
CA THR A 44 -10.39 13.33 7.98
C THR A 44 -10.90 11.91 7.75
N ALA A 45 -10.04 10.96 7.38
CA ALA A 45 -10.43 9.56 7.24
C ALA A 45 -11.03 9.00 8.55
N GLU A 46 -10.38 9.23 9.68
CA GLU A 46 -10.88 8.82 11.00
C GLU A 46 -12.25 9.42 11.32
N LYS A 47 -12.46 10.72 11.01
CA LYS A 47 -13.78 11.36 11.16
C LYS A 47 -14.82 10.73 10.26
N THR A 48 -14.50 10.46 9.00
CA THR A 48 -15.39 9.83 8.02
C THR A 48 -15.84 8.45 8.51
N PHE A 49 -14.91 7.60 8.94
CA PHE A 49 -15.24 6.26 9.41
C PHE A 49 -15.89 6.23 10.80
N THR A 50 -15.64 7.25 11.64
CA THR A 50 -16.42 7.47 12.87
C THR A 50 -17.88 7.81 12.56
N ILE A 51 -18.14 8.61 11.51
CA ILE A 51 -19.50 8.90 11.05
C ILE A 51 -20.16 7.63 10.52
N LEU A 52 -19.45 6.83 9.72
CA LEU A 52 -19.93 5.55 9.21
C LEU A 52 -20.33 4.60 10.36
N GLU A 53 -19.47 4.46 11.37
CA GLU A 53 -19.75 3.65 12.55
C GLU A 53 -20.99 4.13 13.33
N LYS A 54 -21.12 5.45 13.54
CA LYS A 54 -22.26 6.01 14.29
C LYS A 54 -23.59 5.86 13.55
N LYS A 55 -23.58 6.01 12.22
CA LYS A 55 -24.80 5.93 11.40
C LYS A 55 -25.23 4.49 11.13
N PHE A 56 -24.26 3.57 11.02
CA PHE A 56 -24.52 2.16 10.70
C PHE A 56 -23.88 1.23 11.74
N PRO A 57 -24.24 1.34 13.03
CA PRO A 57 -23.55 0.65 14.13
C PRO A 57 -23.69 -0.87 14.10
N LYS A 58 -24.65 -1.40 13.33
CA LYS A 58 -24.81 -2.85 13.13
C LYS A 58 -23.88 -3.41 12.05
N LEU A 59 -23.30 -2.56 11.21
CA LEU A 59 -22.36 -2.98 10.18
C LEU A 59 -20.91 -2.90 10.71
N PRO A 60 -20.02 -3.78 10.24
CA PRO A 60 -18.64 -3.81 10.70
C PRO A 60 -17.74 -2.77 10.04
N LEU A 61 -18.19 -2.13 8.94
CA LEU A 61 -17.37 -1.26 8.09
C LEU A 61 -16.74 -0.08 8.84
N GLY A 62 -17.46 0.53 9.78
CA GLY A 62 -16.92 1.61 10.60
C GLY A 62 -15.68 1.17 11.37
N ASN A 63 -15.78 0.04 12.09
CA ASN A 63 -14.65 -0.54 12.82
C ASN A 63 -13.50 -0.99 11.90
N ILE A 64 -13.81 -1.68 10.80
CA ILE A 64 -12.81 -2.15 9.82
C ILE A 64 -11.95 -0.99 9.33
N TYR A 65 -12.58 0.08 8.86
CA TYR A 65 -11.84 1.18 8.26
C TYR A 65 -11.20 2.13 9.29
N LEU A 66 -11.71 2.20 10.52
CA LEU A 66 -10.99 2.83 11.63
C LEU A 66 -9.67 2.09 11.92
N ALA A 67 -9.69 0.75 11.91
CA ALA A 67 -8.48 -0.05 12.04
C ALA A 67 -7.53 0.21 10.85
N ALA A 68 -8.07 0.24 9.63
CA ALA A 68 -7.29 0.55 8.42
C ALA A 68 -6.59 1.92 8.51
N VAL A 69 -7.26 2.96 9.02
CA VAL A 69 -6.64 4.29 9.22
C VAL A 69 -5.45 4.20 10.18
N LYS A 70 -5.60 3.52 11.32
CA LYS A 70 -4.52 3.40 12.31
C LYS A 70 -3.33 2.62 11.76
N ILE A 71 -3.60 1.52 11.06
CA ILE A 71 -2.58 0.72 10.38
C ILE A 71 -1.85 1.54 9.33
N ALA A 72 -2.58 2.18 8.41
CA ALA A 72 -2.00 2.96 7.32
C ALA A 72 -1.14 4.12 7.85
N LYS A 73 -1.63 4.85 8.86
CA LYS A 73 -0.89 5.94 9.50
C LYS A 73 0.39 5.45 10.16
N ALA A 74 0.33 4.37 10.93
CA ALA A 74 1.50 3.83 11.62
C ALA A 74 2.58 3.40 10.62
N VAL A 75 2.20 2.75 9.51
CA VAL A 75 3.13 2.34 8.45
C VAL A 75 3.72 3.55 7.73
N ASP A 76 2.90 4.51 7.31
CA ASP A 76 3.38 5.70 6.58
C ASP A 76 4.28 6.60 7.45
N TYR A 77 3.96 6.76 8.73
CA TYR A 77 4.74 7.61 9.65
C TYR A 77 5.86 6.85 10.35
N GLU A 78 5.96 5.53 10.13
CA GLU A 78 6.89 4.64 10.83
C GLU A 78 6.74 4.71 12.36
N GLU A 79 5.51 4.97 12.80
CA GLU A 79 5.11 5.09 14.21
C GLU A 79 4.73 3.72 14.79
N GLU A 80 4.68 3.65 16.12
CA GLU A 80 4.17 2.47 16.80
C GLU A 80 2.67 2.33 16.55
N LEU A 81 2.27 1.14 16.09
CA LEU A 81 0.87 0.80 15.88
C LEU A 81 0.17 0.66 17.23
N PRO A 82 -0.98 1.33 17.48
CA PRO A 82 -1.80 1.10 18.67
C PRO A 82 -2.51 -0.26 18.59
N GLY A 83 -1.76 -1.35 18.84
CA GLY A 83 -2.17 -2.73 18.62
C GLY A 83 -3.46 -3.12 19.32
N ASP A 84 -3.57 -2.87 20.64
CA ASP A 84 -4.77 -3.22 21.42
C ASP A 84 -6.05 -2.54 20.89
N TYR A 85 -5.92 -1.30 20.42
CA TYR A 85 -7.05 -0.56 19.85
C TYR A 85 -7.44 -1.13 18.48
N VAL A 86 -6.47 -1.45 17.64
CA VAL A 86 -6.70 -2.07 16.32
C VAL A 86 -7.34 -3.45 16.48
N ASP A 87 -6.81 -4.27 17.38
CA ASP A 87 -7.35 -5.60 17.67
C ASP A 87 -8.79 -5.52 18.18
N SER A 88 -9.06 -4.62 19.14
CA SER A 88 -10.42 -4.38 19.64
C SER A 88 -11.41 -4.00 18.53
N LEU A 89 -11.01 -3.11 17.61
CA LEU A 89 -11.86 -2.75 16.47
C LEU A 89 -12.15 -3.95 15.57
N LEU A 90 -11.15 -4.79 15.27
CA LEU A 90 -11.32 -5.96 14.41
C LEU A 90 -12.16 -7.07 15.07
N VAL A 91 -12.05 -7.26 16.39
CA VAL A 91 -12.91 -8.18 17.15
C VAL A 91 -14.37 -7.70 17.17
N ILE A 92 -14.61 -6.40 17.37
CA ILE A 92 -15.97 -5.84 17.29
C ILE A 92 -16.54 -6.02 15.88
N ALA A 93 -15.73 -5.77 14.84
CA ALA A 93 -16.12 -5.95 13.45
C ALA A 93 -16.48 -7.42 13.15
N GLU A 94 -15.68 -8.37 13.63
CA GLU A 94 -15.91 -9.80 13.48
C GLU A 94 -17.25 -10.22 14.07
N ASN A 95 -17.51 -9.88 15.34
CA ASN A 95 -18.77 -10.23 16.01
C ASN A 95 -20.00 -9.69 15.24
N LYS A 96 -19.92 -8.46 14.72
CA LYS A 96 -20.98 -7.87 13.88
C LYS A 96 -21.15 -8.65 12.57
N SER A 97 -20.04 -9.00 11.93
CA SER A 97 -20.06 -9.71 10.64
C SER A 97 -20.56 -11.13 10.76
N GLU A 98 -20.21 -11.85 11.82
CA GLU A 98 -20.69 -13.21 12.09
C GLU A 98 -22.21 -13.21 12.27
N ASN A 99 -22.76 -12.27 13.05
CA ASN A 99 -24.21 -12.14 13.20
C ASN A 99 -24.93 -11.84 11.87
N LEU A 100 -24.31 -11.08 10.97
CA LEU A 100 -24.88 -10.84 9.63
C LEU A 100 -24.89 -12.12 8.78
N LEU A 101 -23.81 -12.92 8.85
CA LEU A 101 -23.69 -14.18 8.11
C LEU A 101 -24.60 -15.29 8.66
N GLU A 102 -24.86 -15.34 9.96
CA GLU A 102 -25.86 -16.24 10.56
C GLU A 102 -27.26 -16.00 9.97
N ASN A 103 -27.59 -14.74 9.68
CA ASN A 103 -28.88 -14.37 9.11
C ASN A 103 -28.94 -14.60 7.59
N ASN A 104 -27.85 -14.37 6.86
CA ASN A 104 -27.77 -14.57 5.41
C ASN A 104 -26.33 -14.85 4.96
N ASN A 105 -25.97 -16.13 4.89
CA ASN A 105 -24.63 -16.60 4.55
C ASN A 105 -24.27 -16.44 3.06
N ASP A 106 -25.24 -16.27 2.17
CA ASP A 106 -25.04 -16.08 0.72
C ASP A 106 -25.11 -14.59 0.32
N ASN A 107 -25.18 -13.67 1.28
CA ASN A 107 -25.10 -12.24 0.98
C ASN A 107 -23.67 -11.84 0.59
N LEU A 108 -23.50 -11.32 -0.62
CA LEU A 108 -22.21 -10.88 -1.15
C LEU A 108 -21.48 -9.90 -0.23
N TRP A 109 -22.17 -8.88 0.28
CA TRP A 109 -21.56 -7.84 1.11
C TRP A 109 -21.18 -8.35 2.49
N TYR A 110 -21.96 -9.27 3.07
CA TYR A 110 -21.63 -9.85 4.37
C TYR A 110 -20.39 -10.74 4.27
N ASN A 111 -20.28 -11.54 3.20
CA ASN A 111 -19.07 -12.29 2.91
C ASN A 111 -17.89 -11.36 2.66
N TYR A 112 -18.08 -10.25 1.95
CA TYR A 112 -17.02 -9.27 1.72
C TYR A 112 -16.53 -8.62 3.02
N TYR A 113 -17.43 -8.24 3.93
CA TYR A 113 -17.04 -7.67 5.23
C TYR A 113 -16.21 -8.65 6.05
N TYR A 114 -16.66 -9.89 6.12
CA TYR A 114 -15.95 -10.96 6.79
C TYR A 114 -14.55 -11.14 6.15
N SER A 115 -14.49 -11.15 4.82
CA SER A 115 -13.23 -11.22 4.07
C SER A 115 -12.26 -10.08 4.40
N LEU A 116 -12.76 -8.84 4.48
CA LEU A 116 -11.98 -7.66 4.85
C LEU A 116 -11.42 -7.76 6.27
N ILE A 117 -12.23 -8.18 7.24
CA ILE A 117 -11.82 -8.32 8.64
C ILE A 117 -10.61 -9.24 8.76
N TYR A 118 -10.72 -10.44 8.17
CA TYR A 118 -9.62 -11.40 8.17
C TYR A 118 -8.42 -10.94 7.34
N GLY A 119 -8.63 -10.17 6.28
CA GLY A 119 -7.54 -9.53 5.53
C GLY A 119 -6.75 -8.54 6.39
N TYR A 120 -7.44 -7.68 7.15
CA TYR A 120 -6.80 -6.75 8.08
C TYR A 120 -6.18 -7.44 9.29
N LYS A 121 -6.81 -8.49 9.84
CA LYS A 121 -6.20 -9.32 10.89
C LYS A 121 -4.91 -9.97 10.41
N ALA A 122 -4.91 -10.55 9.20
CA ALA A 122 -3.72 -11.14 8.61
C ALA A 122 -2.58 -10.12 8.46
N TYR A 123 -2.91 -8.93 7.96
CA TYR A 123 -1.94 -7.84 7.80
C TYR A 123 -1.41 -7.33 9.15
N TYR A 124 -2.30 -7.13 10.14
CA TYR A 124 -1.94 -6.74 11.50
C TYR A 124 -1.00 -7.77 12.14
N ASN A 125 -1.36 -9.05 12.11
CA ASN A 125 -0.54 -10.15 12.62
C ASN A 125 0.82 -10.22 11.91
N SER A 126 0.88 -9.92 10.61
CA SER A 126 2.14 -9.83 9.89
C SER A 126 3.03 -8.68 10.38
N ILE A 127 2.47 -7.50 10.67
CA ILE A 127 3.22 -6.34 11.17
C ILE A 127 3.84 -6.63 12.54
N ILE A 128 3.09 -7.29 13.43
CA ILE A 128 3.56 -7.60 14.79
C ILE A 128 4.39 -8.88 14.87
N GLY A 129 4.66 -9.54 13.73
CA GLY A 129 5.50 -10.74 13.65
C GLY A 129 4.82 -12.06 14.03
N ASN A 130 3.49 -12.07 14.20
CA ASN A 130 2.71 -13.27 14.48
C ASN A 130 2.35 -14.02 13.17
N ILE A 131 3.35 -14.70 12.60
CA ILE A 131 3.27 -15.32 11.27
C ILE A 131 2.20 -16.43 11.19
N ILE A 132 2.03 -17.23 12.25
CA ILE A 132 1.05 -18.34 12.27
C ILE A 132 -0.37 -17.79 12.17
N SER A 133 -0.69 -16.78 12.99
CA SER A 133 -2.01 -16.15 12.98
C SER A 133 -2.23 -15.40 11.68
N ALA A 134 -1.21 -14.69 11.18
CA ALA A 134 -1.26 -14.02 9.88
C ALA A 134 -1.62 -14.98 8.74
N PHE A 135 -1.03 -16.18 8.73
CA PHE A 135 -1.33 -17.20 7.74
C PHE A 135 -2.75 -17.76 7.88
N ALA A 136 -3.17 -18.08 9.11
CA ALA A 136 -4.51 -18.60 9.39
C ALA A 136 -5.60 -17.60 8.98
N ASP A 137 -5.46 -16.34 9.38
CA ASP A 137 -6.37 -15.26 9.00
C ASP A 137 -6.38 -15.03 7.49
N GLY A 138 -5.21 -15.10 6.85
CA GLY A 138 -5.09 -15.01 5.39
C GLY A 138 -5.91 -16.09 4.69
N VAL A 139 -5.84 -17.35 5.15
CA VAL A 139 -6.64 -18.45 4.59
C VAL A 139 -8.14 -18.21 4.76
N MET A 140 -8.58 -17.71 5.92
CA MET A 140 -9.99 -17.38 6.18
C MET A 140 -10.51 -16.26 5.26
N SER A 141 -9.68 -15.22 5.06
CA SER A 141 -9.98 -14.14 4.13
C SER A 141 -10.19 -14.66 2.71
N LEU A 142 -9.30 -15.53 2.21
CA LEU A 142 -9.38 -16.06 0.84
C LEU A 142 -10.60 -16.91 0.58
N ARG A 143 -10.95 -17.80 1.52
CA ARG A 143 -12.15 -18.65 1.39
C ARG A 143 -13.40 -17.79 1.22
N SER A 144 -13.46 -16.69 1.97
CA SER A 144 -14.59 -15.77 1.96
C SER A 144 -14.61 -14.91 0.67
N TYR A 145 -13.45 -14.49 0.16
CA TYR A 145 -13.35 -13.85 -1.15
C TYR A 145 -13.69 -14.80 -2.31
N GLN A 146 -13.35 -16.09 -2.20
CA GLN A 146 -13.79 -17.11 -3.16
C GLN A 146 -15.31 -17.25 -3.15
N LYS A 147 -15.94 -17.28 -1.98
CA LYS A 147 -17.40 -17.26 -1.85
C LYS A 147 -18.03 -16.03 -2.50
N CYS A 148 -17.40 -14.85 -2.38
CA CYS A 148 -17.85 -13.66 -3.10
C CYS A 148 -17.84 -13.86 -4.63
N LEU A 149 -16.82 -14.53 -5.18
CA LEU A 149 -16.74 -14.86 -6.62
C LEU A 149 -17.72 -15.93 -7.08
N GLU A 150 -18.13 -16.84 -6.19
CA GLU A 150 -19.20 -17.79 -6.47
C GLU A 150 -20.55 -17.08 -6.64
N ILE A 151 -20.79 -16.02 -5.84
CA ILE A 151 -22.00 -15.21 -5.89
C ILE A 151 -21.96 -14.23 -7.07
N ASP A 152 -20.83 -13.52 -7.25
CA ASP A 152 -20.62 -12.54 -8.30
C ASP A 152 -19.19 -12.62 -8.87
N LYS A 153 -19.08 -13.11 -10.11
CA LYS A 153 -17.80 -13.30 -10.80
C LYS A 153 -17.09 -11.99 -11.18
N ASP A 154 -17.81 -10.88 -11.16
CA ASP A 154 -17.30 -9.53 -11.44
C ASP A 154 -17.04 -8.74 -10.14
N PHE A 155 -16.97 -9.41 -8.99
CA PHE A 155 -16.56 -8.81 -7.72
C PHE A 155 -15.04 -8.61 -7.66
N TYR A 156 -14.55 -7.53 -8.29
CA TYR A 156 -13.11 -7.27 -8.48
C TYR A 156 -12.30 -7.17 -7.19
N GLU A 157 -12.92 -6.85 -6.06
CA GLU A 157 -12.28 -6.88 -4.73
C GLU A 157 -11.68 -8.26 -4.40
N SER A 158 -12.35 -9.36 -4.80
CA SER A 158 -11.83 -10.70 -4.60
C SER A 158 -10.57 -10.98 -5.42
N TYR A 159 -10.48 -10.48 -6.65
CA TYR A 159 -9.29 -10.65 -7.48
C TYR A 159 -8.09 -9.91 -6.87
N ILE A 160 -8.32 -8.76 -6.23
CA ILE A 160 -7.28 -8.00 -5.52
C ILE A 160 -6.73 -8.83 -4.36
N ALA A 161 -7.61 -9.35 -3.50
CA ALA A 161 -7.20 -10.12 -2.33
C ALA A 161 -6.54 -11.46 -2.70
N LEU A 162 -7.16 -12.22 -3.61
CA LEU A 162 -6.62 -13.48 -4.10
C LEU A 162 -5.26 -13.26 -4.79
N GLY A 163 -5.17 -12.25 -5.66
CA GLY A 163 -3.95 -11.94 -6.39
C GLY A 163 -2.79 -11.56 -5.47
N THR A 164 -3.08 -10.71 -4.48
CA THR A 164 -2.12 -10.30 -3.44
C THR A 164 -1.61 -11.51 -2.67
N TYR A 165 -2.51 -12.36 -2.15
CA TYR A 165 -2.10 -13.52 -1.37
C TYR A 165 -1.34 -14.56 -2.21
N GLN A 166 -1.84 -14.90 -3.40
CA GLN A 166 -1.22 -15.88 -4.30
C GLN A 166 0.23 -15.51 -4.61
N TYR A 167 0.48 -14.22 -4.89
CA TYR A 167 1.83 -13.72 -5.11
C TYR A 167 2.68 -13.79 -3.84
N TRP A 168 2.26 -13.11 -2.76
CA TRP A 168 3.11 -12.93 -1.57
C TRP A 168 3.37 -14.23 -0.83
N LYS A 169 2.37 -15.14 -0.74
CA LYS A 169 2.57 -16.49 -0.20
C LYS A 169 3.68 -17.22 -0.96
N SER A 170 3.61 -17.22 -2.29
CA SER A 170 4.56 -17.93 -3.15
C SER A 170 5.95 -17.28 -3.13
N ALA A 171 6.01 -15.94 -3.06
CA ALA A 171 7.27 -15.19 -2.94
C ALA A 171 7.99 -15.49 -1.61
N GLN A 172 7.26 -15.52 -0.50
CA GLN A 172 7.82 -15.81 0.84
C GLN A 172 8.17 -17.30 1.02
N SER A 173 7.45 -18.21 0.37
CA SER A 173 7.69 -19.65 0.43
C SER A 173 8.57 -20.18 -0.72
N LYS A 174 9.30 -19.31 -1.42
CA LYS A 174 10.12 -19.68 -2.59
C LYS A 174 11.09 -20.85 -2.30
N SER A 175 11.66 -20.89 -1.11
CA SER A 175 12.58 -21.97 -0.68
C SER A 175 11.88 -23.31 -0.40
N LEU A 176 10.54 -23.33 -0.34
CA LEU A 176 9.71 -24.51 -0.06
C LEU A 176 9.02 -25.05 -1.33
N LEU A 177 9.22 -24.42 -2.49
CA LEU A 177 8.61 -24.83 -3.76
C LEU A 177 9.08 -26.21 -4.27
N TRP A 178 10.13 -26.79 -3.67
CA TRP A 178 10.56 -28.16 -3.96
C TRP A 178 9.64 -29.21 -3.33
N ILE A 179 8.82 -28.84 -2.36
CA ILE A 179 7.90 -29.76 -1.67
C ILE A 179 6.71 -30.03 -2.60
N PRO A 180 6.40 -31.30 -2.91
CA PRO A 180 5.18 -31.66 -3.62
C PRO A 180 3.96 -31.02 -2.92
N PHE A 181 3.00 -30.50 -3.69
CA PHE A 181 1.80 -29.76 -3.22
C PHE A 181 1.99 -28.28 -2.86
N VAL A 182 3.21 -27.75 -2.81
CA VAL A 182 3.42 -26.29 -2.72
C VAL A 182 3.46 -25.72 -4.14
N SER A 183 2.36 -25.09 -4.57
CA SER A 183 2.28 -24.44 -5.88
C SER A 183 2.87 -23.03 -5.87
N ASP A 184 3.61 -22.69 -6.93
CA ASP A 184 4.01 -21.32 -7.24
C ASP A 184 2.88 -20.62 -8.01
N ASN A 185 2.20 -19.69 -7.35
CA ASN A 185 1.03 -18.99 -7.90
C ASN A 185 1.34 -17.51 -8.21
N ARG A 186 2.62 -17.13 -8.36
CA ARG A 186 2.99 -15.72 -8.62
C ARG A 186 2.39 -15.19 -9.91
N SER A 187 2.46 -15.96 -11.00
CA SER A 187 1.91 -15.54 -12.30
C SER A 187 0.40 -15.37 -12.28
N GLU A 188 -0.32 -16.28 -11.61
CA GLU A 188 -1.76 -16.16 -11.40
C GLU A 188 -2.09 -14.93 -10.55
N GLY A 189 -1.30 -14.71 -9.48
CA GLY A 189 -1.46 -13.56 -8.61
C GLY A 189 -1.31 -12.23 -9.36
N ILE A 190 -0.27 -12.11 -10.19
CA ILE A 190 -0.05 -10.95 -11.06
C ILE A 190 -1.22 -10.78 -12.03
N SER A 191 -1.67 -11.85 -12.70
CA SER A 191 -2.80 -11.80 -13.62
C SER A 191 -4.09 -11.32 -12.95
N ASN A 192 -4.37 -11.76 -11.73
CA ASN A 192 -5.53 -11.34 -10.96
C ASN A 192 -5.46 -9.85 -10.57
N LEU A 193 -4.29 -9.37 -10.15
CA LEU A 193 -4.07 -7.95 -9.86
C LEU A 193 -4.19 -7.09 -11.12
N GLU A 194 -3.58 -7.50 -12.23
CA GLU A 194 -3.65 -6.80 -13.53
C GLU A 194 -5.08 -6.76 -14.08
N LYS A 195 -5.87 -7.82 -13.85
CA LYS A 195 -7.30 -7.82 -14.15
C LYS A 195 -8.02 -6.80 -13.28
N ALA A 196 -7.81 -6.80 -11.96
CA ALA A 196 -8.51 -5.93 -11.04
C ALA A 196 -8.28 -4.44 -11.30
N ILE A 197 -7.05 -4.01 -11.63
CA ILE A 197 -6.75 -2.58 -11.86
C ILE A 197 -7.43 -1.99 -13.11
N LYS A 198 -7.97 -2.84 -14.00
CA LYS A 198 -8.74 -2.39 -15.18
C LYS A 198 -10.16 -1.96 -14.82
N HIS A 199 -10.61 -2.23 -13.60
CA HIS A 199 -11.97 -1.93 -13.13
C HIS A 199 -11.92 -1.01 -11.90
N THR A 200 -12.93 -0.15 -11.76
CA THR A 200 -13.00 0.78 -10.64
C THR A 200 -13.64 0.09 -9.43
N SER A 201 -12.85 -0.06 -8.37
CA SER A 201 -13.25 -0.71 -7.12
C SER A 201 -12.67 0.04 -5.92
N TYR A 202 -13.07 -0.31 -4.70
CA TYR A 202 -12.60 0.36 -3.47
C TYR A 202 -11.10 0.17 -3.25
N ASN A 203 -10.60 -1.05 -3.41
CA ASN A 203 -9.21 -1.39 -3.12
C ASN A 203 -8.31 -1.45 -4.36
N LYS A 204 -8.74 -0.92 -5.51
CA LYS A 204 -7.92 -0.82 -6.74
C LYS A 204 -6.52 -0.27 -6.47
N HIS A 205 -6.42 0.72 -5.58
CA HIS A 205 -5.17 1.34 -5.18
C HIS A 205 -4.18 0.36 -4.52
N LEU A 206 -4.68 -0.61 -3.74
CA LEU A 206 -3.85 -1.66 -3.13
C LEU A 206 -3.32 -2.63 -4.18
N ALA A 207 -4.14 -3.00 -5.18
CA ALA A 207 -3.68 -3.84 -6.28
C ALA A 207 -2.59 -3.14 -7.11
N ALA A 208 -2.79 -1.86 -7.42
CA ALA A 208 -1.80 -1.05 -8.11
C ALA A 208 -0.51 -0.92 -7.30
N TYR A 209 -0.62 -0.63 -6.00
CA TYR A 209 0.52 -0.58 -5.09
C TYR A 209 1.30 -1.89 -5.09
N SER A 210 0.61 -3.03 -4.97
CA SER A 210 1.26 -4.35 -5.01
C SER A 210 1.96 -4.58 -6.35
N LEU A 211 1.31 -4.31 -7.48
CA LEU A 211 1.89 -4.47 -8.81
C LEU A 211 3.14 -3.60 -9.03
N VAL A 212 3.15 -2.36 -8.53
CA VAL A 212 4.34 -1.49 -8.63
C VAL A 212 5.56 -2.16 -8.01
N TRP A 213 5.44 -2.72 -6.80
CA TRP A 213 6.54 -3.41 -6.14
C TRP A 213 6.89 -4.73 -6.82
N ILE A 214 5.89 -5.49 -7.29
CA ILE A 214 6.12 -6.73 -8.04
C ILE A 214 6.91 -6.44 -9.33
N TYR A 215 6.53 -5.41 -10.08
CA TYR A 215 7.24 -5.03 -11.30
C TYR A 215 8.67 -4.58 -11.01
N ILE A 216 8.92 -3.85 -9.92
CA ILE A 216 10.29 -3.51 -9.49
C ILE A 216 11.10 -4.78 -9.20
N ASP A 217 10.54 -5.73 -8.44
CA ASP A 217 11.22 -6.97 -8.08
C ASP A 217 11.53 -7.85 -9.31
N TYR A 218 10.71 -7.77 -10.35
CA TYR A 218 10.90 -8.46 -11.63
C TYR A 218 11.81 -7.69 -12.61
N GLY A 219 12.34 -6.52 -12.21
CA GLY A 219 13.17 -5.67 -13.08
C GLY A 219 12.39 -4.95 -14.18
N GLU A 220 11.06 -4.93 -14.10
CA GLU A 220 10.15 -4.26 -15.03
C GLU A 220 9.93 -2.79 -14.62
N SER A 221 11.00 -2.05 -14.31
CA SER A 221 10.93 -0.71 -13.72
C SER A 221 10.14 0.30 -14.57
N LYS A 222 10.08 0.13 -15.91
CA LYS A 222 9.24 0.95 -16.79
C LYS A 222 7.74 0.75 -16.51
N LYS A 223 7.27 -0.50 -16.35
CA LYS A 223 5.86 -0.77 -16.01
C LYS A 223 5.52 -0.20 -14.63
N ALA A 224 6.44 -0.31 -13.67
CA ALA A 224 6.29 0.28 -12.35
C ALA A 224 6.16 1.81 -12.40
N ILE A 225 6.98 2.48 -13.21
CA ILE A 225 6.90 3.93 -13.46
C ILE A 225 5.54 4.29 -14.08
N ASP A 226 5.16 3.64 -15.18
CA ASP A 226 3.92 3.95 -15.91
C ASP A 226 2.69 3.77 -15.02
N LEU A 227 2.63 2.67 -14.25
CA LEU A 227 1.55 2.43 -13.30
C LEU A 227 1.55 3.45 -12.16
N SER A 228 2.71 3.78 -11.58
CA SER A 228 2.78 4.77 -10.50
C SER A 228 2.35 6.16 -10.97
N LEU A 229 2.80 6.59 -12.16
CA LEU A 229 2.39 7.86 -12.76
C LEU A 229 0.89 7.89 -13.02
N LYS A 230 0.32 6.80 -13.57
CA LYS A 230 -1.12 6.69 -13.78
C LYS A 230 -1.91 6.82 -12.48
N MET A 231 -1.46 6.18 -11.40
CA MET A 231 -2.13 6.31 -10.11
C MET A 231 -1.98 7.72 -9.52
N LEU A 232 -0.90 8.43 -9.81
CA LEU A 232 -0.70 9.82 -9.37
C LEU A 232 -1.52 10.84 -10.17
N GLU A 233 -2.11 10.47 -11.32
CA GLU A 233 -3.12 11.29 -12.02
C GLU A 233 -4.39 11.41 -11.16
N ASP A 234 -4.80 10.32 -10.51
CA ASP A 234 -6.00 10.27 -9.66
C ASP A 234 -5.71 10.67 -8.20
N TYR A 235 -4.49 10.41 -7.72
CA TYR A 235 -4.08 10.60 -6.33
C TYR A 235 -2.85 11.49 -6.23
N GLU A 236 -3.00 12.75 -6.64
CA GLU A 236 -1.91 13.72 -6.64
C GLU A 236 -1.23 13.77 -5.25
N ASN A 237 0.10 13.76 -5.24
CA ASN A 237 0.91 13.81 -4.02
C ASN A 237 0.82 12.61 -3.06
N SER A 238 0.12 11.52 -3.44
CA SER A 238 0.08 10.30 -2.65
C SER A 238 1.47 9.70 -2.44
N ARG A 239 1.91 9.63 -1.17
CA ARG A 239 3.19 9.00 -0.82
C ARG A 239 3.22 7.52 -1.18
N TYR A 240 2.08 6.84 -1.13
CA TYR A 240 1.95 5.41 -1.51
C TYR A 240 2.58 5.13 -2.88
N PHE A 241 2.28 5.95 -3.88
CA PHE A 241 2.77 5.75 -5.24
C PHE A 241 4.11 6.43 -5.51
N LYS A 242 4.42 7.54 -4.82
CA LYS A 242 5.72 8.22 -4.96
C LYS A 242 6.90 7.34 -4.50
N TRP A 243 6.73 6.53 -3.45
CA TRP A 243 7.79 5.61 -2.99
C TRP A 243 8.20 4.61 -4.07
N GLY A 244 7.22 3.95 -4.70
CA GLY A 244 7.44 3.01 -5.80
C GLY A 244 7.98 3.71 -7.04
N LEU A 245 7.44 4.87 -7.40
CA LEU A 245 7.92 5.67 -8.53
C LEU A 245 9.40 6.04 -8.39
N ALA A 246 9.79 6.58 -7.23
CA ALA A 246 11.16 6.97 -6.96
C ALA A 246 12.10 5.76 -7.01
N ARG A 247 11.69 4.62 -6.44
CA ARG A 247 12.47 3.37 -6.49
C ARG A 247 12.66 2.89 -7.92
N ALA A 248 11.60 2.82 -8.71
CA ALA A 248 11.65 2.38 -10.10
C ALA A 248 12.50 3.33 -10.97
N TYR A 249 12.47 4.63 -10.70
CA TYR A 249 13.35 5.58 -11.37
C TYR A 249 14.84 5.37 -11.07
N GLN A 250 15.24 4.78 -9.95
CA GLN A 250 16.66 4.53 -9.68
C GLN A 250 17.31 3.69 -10.80
N ASP A 251 16.54 2.75 -11.37
CA ASP A 251 17.02 1.83 -12.40
C ASP A 251 16.96 2.43 -13.82
N VAL A 252 16.21 3.53 -14.01
CA VAL A 252 15.91 4.10 -15.35
C VAL A 252 16.45 5.52 -15.52
N ASN A 253 16.28 6.37 -14.51
CA ASN A 253 16.67 7.78 -14.53
C ASN A 253 16.95 8.26 -13.09
N LYS A 254 18.21 8.21 -12.68
CA LYS A 254 18.66 8.60 -11.33
C LYS A 254 18.30 10.05 -10.97
N ALA A 255 18.34 10.98 -11.92
CA ALA A 255 17.96 12.37 -11.66
C ALA A 255 16.47 12.50 -11.30
N LYS A 256 15.58 11.81 -12.02
CA LYS A 256 14.15 11.75 -11.66
C LYS A 256 13.92 11.05 -10.32
N ALA A 257 14.70 10.01 -10.01
CA ALA A 257 14.63 9.35 -8.70
C ALA A 257 14.96 10.33 -7.57
N ILE A 258 16.06 11.09 -7.71
CA ILE A 258 16.46 12.13 -6.76
C ILE A 258 15.35 13.16 -6.57
N THR A 259 14.81 13.73 -7.67
CA THR A 259 13.70 14.71 -7.59
C THR A 259 12.50 14.14 -6.85
N THR A 260 12.07 12.91 -7.20
CA THR A 260 10.89 12.28 -6.57
C THR A 260 11.13 11.98 -5.09
N TYR A 261 12.34 11.56 -4.70
CA TYR A 261 12.69 11.37 -3.29
C TYR A 261 12.74 12.70 -2.51
N TYR A 262 13.15 13.81 -3.11
CA TYR A 262 13.06 15.12 -2.46
C TYR A 262 11.61 15.58 -2.26
N GLU A 263 10.71 15.30 -3.20
CA GLU A 263 9.27 15.57 -3.02
C GLU A 263 8.70 14.77 -1.84
N LEU A 264 9.06 13.48 -1.74
CA LEU A 264 8.72 12.65 -0.58
C LEU A 264 9.30 13.22 0.71
N LEU A 265 10.57 13.62 0.70
CA LEU A 265 11.25 14.17 1.88
C LEU A 265 10.53 15.42 2.38
N LYS A 266 10.23 16.36 1.49
CA LYS A 266 9.45 17.57 1.82
C LYS A 266 8.08 17.23 2.41
N SER A 267 7.42 16.20 1.89
CA SER A 267 6.14 15.72 2.42
C SER A 267 6.29 15.15 3.84
N ILE A 268 7.32 14.35 4.09
CA ILE A 268 7.61 13.77 5.41
C ILE A 268 8.02 14.83 6.43
N GLU A 269 8.87 15.79 6.06
CA GLU A 269 9.30 16.89 6.92
C GLU A 269 8.13 17.79 7.36
N SER A 270 7.05 17.84 6.58
CA SER A 270 5.84 18.59 6.93
C SER A 270 4.97 17.91 7.99
N ILE A 271 5.24 16.65 8.34
CA ILE A 271 4.46 15.90 9.34
C ILE A 271 4.85 16.37 10.74
N PRO A 272 3.89 16.86 11.55
CA PRO A 272 4.17 17.29 12.92
C PRO A 272 4.63 16.10 13.78
N ASN A 273 5.69 16.33 14.57
CA ASN A 273 6.24 15.35 15.52
C ASN A 273 6.70 14.02 14.92
N GLN A 274 7.04 13.99 13.62
CA GLN A 274 7.60 12.80 12.96
C GLN A 274 8.88 12.29 13.66
N ASN A 275 9.10 10.98 13.64
CA ASN A 275 10.13 10.29 14.43
C ASN A 275 11.53 10.23 13.78
N GLN A 276 11.73 10.93 12.67
CA GLN A 276 12.95 11.08 11.86
C GLN A 276 13.36 9.84 11.05
N TYR A 277 12.67 8.70 11.19
CA TYR A 277 13.03 7.48 10.47
C TYR A 277 12.97 7.64 8.95
N ASN A 278 11.82 8.04 8.42
CA ASN A 278 11.63 8.19 6.98
C ASN A 278 12.49 9.31 6.38
N GLU A 279 12.70 10.39 7.13
CA GLU A 279 13.59 11.48 6.74
C GLU A 279 15.03 10.97 6.54
N ILE A 280 15.58 10.23 7.50
CA ILE A 280 16.93 9.65 7.39
C ILE A 280 17.00 8.62 6.26
N VAL A 281 15.97 7.79 6.10
CA VAL A 281 15.89 6.82 4.99
C VAL A 281 15.96 7.52 3.63
N LEU A 282 15.19 8.60 3.45
CA LEU A 282 15.14 9.37 2.21
C LEU A 282 16.46 10.09 1.95
N ARG A 283 17.01 10.81 2.93
CA ARG A 283 18.31 11.50 2.80
C ARG A 283 19.42 10.52 2.42
N HIS A 284 19.47 9.35 3.05
CA HIS A 284 20.46 8.32 2.72
C HIS A 284 20.29 7.79 1.29
N LYS A 285 19.05 7.52 0.85
CA LYS A 285 18.78 7.09 -0.54
C LYS A 285 19.21 8.15 -1.55
N ILE A 286 18.95 9.42 -1.27
CA ILE A 286 19.35 10.54 -2.12
C ILE A 286 20.88 10.68 -2.14
N ALA A 287 21.56 10.56 -0.99
CA ALA A 287 23.02 10.61 -0.90
C ALA A 287 23.67 9.52 -1.78
N MET A 288 23.20 8.28 -1.66
CA MET A 288 23.66 7.18 -2.52
C MET A 288 23.49 7.50 -4.01
N LEU A 289 22.35 8.04 -4.42
CA LEU A 289 22.11 8.41 -5.81
C LEU A 289 23.01 9.54 -6.29
N TYR A 290 23.33 10.52 -5.43
CA TYR A 290 24.30 11.57 -5.75
C TYR A 290 25.72 11.03 -5.94
N ASP A 291 26.15 10.11 -5.08
CA ASP A 291 27.43 9.41 -5.27
C ASP A 291 27.48 8.67 -6.60
N GLU A 292 26.41 7.95 -6.95
CA GLU A 292 26.31 7.21 -8.22
C GLU A 292 26.34 8.09 -9.47
N ILE A 293 26.02 9.39 -9.38
CA ILE A 293 26.08 10.33 -10.50
C ILE A 293 27.27 11.30 -10.42
N GLY A 294 28.20 11.10 -9.48
CA GLY A 294 29.42 11.89 -9.35
C GLY A 294 29.25 13.24 -8.62
N GLU A 295 28.09 13.49 -8.02
CA GLU A 295 27.77 14.72 -7.30
C GLU A 295 28.21 14.61 -5.82
N TYR A 296 29.51 14.41 -5.61
CA TYR A 296 30.07 14.02 -4.31
C TYR A 296 29.83 15.06 -3.21
N ASP A 297 29.89 16.36 -3.52
CA ASP A 297 29.60 17.44 -2.56
C ASP A 297 28.18 17.35 -2.00
N LYS A 298 27.20 17.09 -2.87
CA LYS A 298 25.79 16.96 -2.47
C LYS A 298 25.56 15.71 -1.63
N SER A 299 26.19 14.60 -2.03
CA SER A 299 26.16 13.36 -1.26
C SER A 299 26.76 13.54 0.15
N LEU A 300 27.96 14.13 0.23
CA LEU A 300 28.67 14.38 1.48
C LEU A 300 27.87 15.28 2.41
N LYS A 301 27.24 16.34 1.88
CA LYS A 301 26.35 17.21 2.64
C LYS A 301 25.22 16.42 3.30
N LEU A 302 24.52 15.56 2.55
CA LEU A 302 23.45 14.72 3.11
C LEU A 302 23.96 13.73 4.15
N CYS A 303 25.14 13.13 3.95
CA CYS A 303 25.74 12.25 4.95
C CYS A 303 26.02 13.00 6.26
N ASN A 304 26.53 14.23 6.20
CA ASN A 304 26.73 15.04 7.40
C ASN A 304 25.40 15.37 8.08
N GLU A 305 24.39 15.81 7.33
CA GLU A 305 23.06 16.08 7.86
C GLU A 305 22.45 14.87 8.56
N ILE A 306 22.59 13.66 7.99
CA ILE A 306 22.12 12.40 8.60
C ILE A 306 22.82 12.13 9.94
N LEU A 307 24.13 12.34 10.00
CA LEU A 307 24.93 12.06 11.20
C LEU A 307 24.71 13.09 12.33
N ASP A 308 24.16 14.26 12.01
CA ASP A 308 23.81 15.30 12.97
C ASP A 308 22.41 15.10 13.60
N PHE A 309 21.61 14.12 13.14
CA PHE A 309 20.29 13.85 13.72
C PHE A 309 20.38 13.37 15.17
N ASN A 310 19.69 14.08 16.07
CA ASN A 310 19.47 13.62 17.45
C ASN A 310 18.21 12.75 17.54
N ILE A 311 18.34 11.47 17.16
CA ILE A 311 17.26 10.49 17.24
C ILE A 311 16.95 10.20 18.72
N LYS A 312 15.73 10.54 19.18
CA LYS A 312 15.36 10.36 20.60
C LYS A 312 14.98 8.91 20.97
N SER A 313 14.31 8.19 20.08
CA SER A 313 13.79 6.86 20.35
C SER A 313 14.84 5.77 20.11
N ASP A 314 15.13 4.95 21.13
CA ASP A 314 16.08 3.85 21.01
C ASP A 314 15.62 2.77 20.02
N LYS A 315 14.30 2.53 19.93
CA LYS A 315 13.70 1.64 18.92
C LYS A 315 14.02 2.14 17.51
N ILE A 316 13.92 3.45 17.26
CA ILE A 316 14.24 4.05 15.96
C ILE A 316 15.75 4.01 15.70
N LYS A 317 16.60 4.28 16.70
CA LYS A 317 18.06 4.15 16.58
C LYS A 317 18.46 2.74 16.15
N GLU A 318 17.92 1.71 16.80
CA GLU A 318 18.25 0.32 16.47
C GLU A 318 17.81 -0.02 15.04
N ARG A 319 16.60 0.38 14.63
CA ARG A 319 16.13 0.19 13.25
C ARG A 319 16.98 0.92 12.20
N LEU A 320 17.61 2.04 12.57
CA LEU A 320 18.47 2.83 11.69
C LEU A 320 19.95 2.44 11.73
N LYS A 321 20.37 1.61 12.69
CA LYS A 321 21.78 1.28 12.94
C LYS A 321 22.56 0.88 11.69
N VAL A 322 22.04 -0.07 10.91
CA VAL A 322 22.66 -0.52 9.65
C VAL A 322 22.78 0.63 8.64
N ARG A 323 21.77 1.50 8.58
CA ARG A 323 21.77 2.65 7.67
C ARG A 323 22.75 3.74 8.10
N ILE A 324 22.85 4.01 9.39
CA ILE A 324 23.84 4.95 9.94
C ILE A 324 25.25 4.45 9.64
N ASN A 325 25.55 3.16 9.85
CA ASN A 325 26.86 2.60 9.51
C ASN A 325 27.17 2.76 8.02
N ARG A 326 26.22 2.45 7.13
CA ARG A 326 26.38 2.69 5.69
C ARG A 326 26.58 4.16 5.32
N THR A 327 26.00 5.08 6.09
CA THR A 327 26.18 6.52 5.90
C THR A 327 27.61 6.94 6.29
N ILE A 328 28.16 6.37 7.36
CA ILE A 328 29.55 6.60 7.78
C ILE A 328 30.51 6.09 6.71
N GLU A 329 30.33 4.83 6.26
CA GLU A 329 31.14 4.24 5.18
C GLU A 329 31.06 5.06 3.89
N LEU A 330 29.86 5.51 3.51
CA LEU A 330 29.68 6.36 2.33
C LEU A 330 30.42 7.70 2.49
N LYS A 331 30.35 8.33 3.67
CA LYS A 331 31.07 9.58 3.95
C LYS A 331 32.59 9.41 3.82
N GLU A 332 33.16 8.35 4.39
CA GLU A 332 34.60 8.06 4.32
C GLU A 332 35.04 7.88 2.86
N ASN A 333 34.31 7.06 2.10
CA ASN A 333 34.59 6.85 0.67
C ASN A 333 34.51 8.14 -0.17
N LEU A 334 33.55 9.03 0.13
CA LEU A 334 33.41 10.32 -0.57
C LEU A 334 34.61 11.23 -0.31
N LEU A 335 35.08 11.31 0.93
CA LEU A 335 36.25 12.13 1.28
C LEU A 335 37.51 11.64 0.56
N GLU A 336 37.69 10.33 0.43
CA GLU A 336 38.78 9.76 -0.36
C GLU A 336 38.65 10.15 -1.84
N LYS A 337 37.49 9.91 -2.47
CA LYS A 337 37.25 10.26 -3.89
C LYS A 337 37.52 11.73 -4.19
N MET A 338 37.11 12.63 -3.29
CA MET A 338 37.30 14.08 -3.44
C MET A 338 38.76 14.50 -3.28
N ASN A 339 39.54 13.82 -2.43
CA ASN A 339 40.97 14.08 -2.29
C ASN A 339 41.79 13.67 -3.52
N TYR A 340 41.35 12.65 -4.29
CA TYR A 340 42.00 12.24 -5.55
C TYR A 340 41.54 13.04 -6.78
N SER A 341 40.53 13.90 -6.63
CA SER A 341 39.95 14.71 -7.72
C SER A 341 40.43 16.16 -7.74
N ASN A 342 41.16 16.58 -6.69
CA ASN A 342 41.88 17.85 -6.58
C ASN A 342 43.37 17.63 -6.92
#